data_AF-A0A671NVK5-F1
#
_entry.id   AF-A0A671NVK5-F1
#
_cell.length_a   1.000
_cell.length_b   1.000
_cell.length_c   1.000
_cell.angle_alpha   90.00
_cell.angle_beta   90.00
_cell.angle_gamma   90.00
#
_symmetry.space_group_name_H-M   'P 1'
#
loop_
_entity.id
_entity.type
_entity.pdbx_description
1 polymer ?
#
loop_
_entity_poly.entity_id
_entity_poly.type
_entity_poly.pdbx_seq_one_letter_code
_entity_poly.pdbx_strand_id
1 'polypeptide(L)'
;MIRRVVRQSKFRHVFGQAVKNDQCYDDIRVSRVTWDSAFCAVNPKFVAIIVEASGGGAFLVLPLQKTGRIDKAYPTVCGHTGPVLDIDWCPHNDHVIASGSEDCTVMVQRPHRTSFWNGLTEPLSEPVVVLEGHSKRVGIVTWHPTARNVLLSAGCDNLIVIWNVDTGEALINLEDMHPDVIFSVCWSRNGSLICTACKDKKVRVIDPRKGKIIAEKEKAHEGARPMRAIFLADGNIFTTGFSRMSERQLALWNPKNMEEPISVHEMDTSNGVLLPFYDPDTNVVYLCGKGDSSIRYFEITDEVPYVHYLNTFSSKEPQRGMGYMPKRGLDVNKCEIARFYKLHERKCEPIIMTVPRKSDLFQDDLYPDTAGPDPALETDEWFEGKNGEPILISLKHGYVPGKNRDLKVVKKNVLDNKAPKKVEEPATPQKPASPQLTRKNEVKLEELLREVKSLRDLVTLQDRRITKLEEQVAKVAI
;
A
#
# COMPACT_ATOMS: atom_id res chain seq x y z
N MET A 1 -12.78 38.54 32.57
CA MET A 1 -13.04 37.31 31.78
C MET A 1 -12.45 37.52 30.39
N ILE A 2 -11.26 36.98 30.12
CA ILE A 2 -10.73 36.94 28.75
C ILE A 2 -11.61 35.95 27.99
N ARG A 3 -12.39 36.43 27.02
CA ARG A 3 -13.12 35.57 26.09
C ARG A 3 -12.08 34.68 25.41
N ARG A 4 -12.04 33.40 25.76
CA ARG A 4 -11.19 32.40 25.12
C ARG A 4 -11.62 32.35 23.66
N VAL A 5 -10.85 32.98 22.77
CA VAL A 5 -11.10 32.95 21.34
C VAL A 5 -10.99 31.49 20.93
N VAL A 6 -12.13 30.86 20.65
CA VAL A 6 -12.17 29.47 20.19
C VAL A 6 -11.62 29.47 18.76
N ARG A 7 -10.51 28.77 18.54
CA ARG A 7 -9.95 28.58 17.20
C ARG A 7 -11.05 28.07 16.27
N GLN A 8 -11.21 28.72 15.12
CA GLN A 8 -12.13 28.26 14.10
C GLN A 8 -11.49 27.09 13.35
N SER A 9 -12.09 25.90 13.50
CA SER A 9 -11.72 24.71 12.73
C SER A 9 -12.99 24.08 12.17
N LYS A 10 -12.98 23.82 10.86
CA LYS A 10 -14.06 23.09 10.18
C LYS A 10 -14.19 21.64 10.67
N PHE A 11 -13.14 21.11 11.30
CA PHE A 11 -13.06 19.74 11.81
C PHE A 11 -13.33 19.62 13.32
N ARG A 12 -13.62 20.74 14.00
CA ARG A 12 -13.85 20.78 15.46
C ARG A 12 -14.89 19.77 15.96
N HIS A 13 -15.90 19.52 15.14
CA HIS A 13 -17.05 18.66 15.45
C HIS A 13 -17.02 17.32 14.72
N VAL A 14 -15.86 16.93 14.17
CA VAL A 14 -15.68 15.55 13.67
C VAL A 14 -16.00 14.58 14.80
N PHE A 15 -16.77 13.55 14.48
CA PHE A 15 -17.08 12.46 15.39
C PHE A 15 -16.94 11.12 14.69
N GLY A 16 -16.59 10.09 15.46
CA GLY A 16 -16.53 8.71 15.00
C GLY A 16 -17.80 7.96 15.37
N GLN A 17 -18.32 7.16 14.44
CA GLN A 17 -19.47 6.28 14.66
C GLN A 17 -19.13 4.87 14.21
N ALA A 18 -19.16 3.91 15.14
CA ALA A 18 -19.08 2.50 14.78
C ALA A 18 -20.34 2.09 14.02
N VAL A 19 -20.15 1.27 12.97
CA VAL A 19 -21.28 0.72 12.22
C VAL A 19 -22.06 -0.30 13.06
N LYS A 20 -23.26 -0.66 12.59
CA LYS A 20 -24.05 -1.70 13.23
C LYS A 20 -23.39 -3.08 13.07
N ASN A 21 -23.71 -4.02 13.95
CA ASN A 21 -23.08 -5.35 13.96
C ASN A 21 -23.27 -6.13 12.65
N ASP A 22 -24.41 -5.99 11.96
CA ASP A 22 -24.68 -6.60 10.66
C ASP A 22 -23.79 -6.06 9.52
N GLN A 23 -23.15 -4.91 9.74
CA GLN A 23 -22.20 -4.28 8.83
C GLN A 23 -20.74 -4.53 9.23
N CYS A 24 -20.50 -5.29 10.31
CA CYS A 24 -19.17 -5.74 10.71
C CYS A 24 -18.77 -7.03 9.99
N TYR A 25 -17.51 -7.43 10.09
CA TYR A 25 -17.05 -8.74 9.62
C TYR A 25 -16.74 -9.61 10.84
N ASP A 26 -17.55 -10.64 11.07
CA ASP A 26 -17.51 -11.45 12.29
C ASP A 26 -16.87 -12.83 12.06
N ASP A 27 -16.47 -13.47 13.17
CA ASP A 27 -15.81 -14.79 13.21
C ASP A 27 -14.44 -14.85 12.49
N ILE A 28 -13.76 -13.70 12.37
CA ILE A 28 -12.41 -13.60 11.79
C ILE A 28 -11.33 -13.81 12.87
N ARG A 29 -10.49 -14.83 12.74
CA ARG A 29 -9.36 -15.07 13.66
C ARG A 29 -8.17 -14.16 13.34
N VAL A 30 -8.18 -12.94 13.87
CA VAL A 30 -7.10 -11.97 13.68
C VAL A 30 -5.79 -12.49 14.27
N SER A 31 -4.68 -12.30 13.56
CA SER A 31 -3.35 -12.74 13.99
C SER A 31 -2.98 -12.25 15.39
N ARG A 32 -2.34 -13.13 16.17
CA ARG A 32 -1.80 -12.87 17.51
C ARG A 32 -0.31 -12.58 17.51
N VAL A 33 0.34 -12.55 16.34
CA VAL A 33 1.76 -12.27 16.23
C VAL A 33 2.05 -10.89 16.85
N THR A 34 3.08 -10.82 17.68
CA THR A 34 3.53 -9.56 18.29
C THR A 34 4.35 -8.76 17.28
N TRP A 35 3.67 -7.93 16.50
CA TRP A 35 4.26 -7.04 15.52
C TRP A 35 3.50 -5.72 15.47
N ASP A 36 4.18 -4.60 15.25
CA ASP A 36 3.58 -3.25 15.37
C ASP A 36 3.04 -2.70 14.03
N SER A 37 2.81 -3.54 13.02
CA SER A 37 2.09 -3.14 11.79
C SER A 37 0.58 -3.08 12.02
N ALA A 38 -0.16 -2.58 11.04
CA ALA A 38 -1.59 -2.32 11.18
C ALA A 38 -2.46 -3.60 11.17
N PHE A 39 -1.95 -4.73 10.65
CA PHE A 39 -2.64 -6.02 10.43
C PHE A 39 -3.88 -5.99 9.52
N CYS A 40 -4.25 -4.81 9.03
CA CYS A 40 -5.41 -4.59 8.20
C CYS A 40 -5.05 -3.57 7.11
N ALA A 41 -5.33 -3.91 5.86
CA ALA A 41 -5.18 -3.01 4.72
C ALA A 41 -6.49 -2.98 3.94
N VAL A 42 -6.94 -1.80 3.55
CA VAL A 42 -8.25 -1.62 2.92
C VAL A 42 -8.11 -0.75 1.69
N ASN A 43 -8.89 -1.05 0.66
CA ASN A 43 -9.05 -0.20 -0.51
C ASN A 43 -10.54 -0.09 -0.88
N PRO A 44 -10.92 0.66 -1.94
CA PRO A 44 -12.34 0.85 -2.29
C PRO A 44 -13.12 -0.42 -2.68
N LYS A 45 -12.46 -1.59 -2.81
CA LYS A 45 -13.08 -2.86 -3.20
C LYS A 45 -12.99 -3.94 -2.13
N PHE A 46 -11.90 -3.98 -1.36
CA PHE A 46 -11.58 -5.07 -0.46
C PHE A 46 -11.07 -4.59 0.89
N VAL A 47 -11.34 -5.41 1.91
CA VAL A 47 -10.64 -5.39 3.19
C VAL A 47 -9.76 -6.64 3.29
N ALA A 48 -8.48 -6.44 3.59
CA ALA A 48 -7.51 -7.50 3.83
C ALA A 48 -7.09 -7.53 5.30
N ILE A 49 -7.07 -8.71 5.90
CA ILE A 49 -6.84 -8.90 7.34
C ILE A 49 -5.86 -10.04 7.54
N ILE A 50 -4.75 -9.80 8.24
CA ILE A 50 -3.80 -10.85 8.61
C ILE A 50 -4.45 -11.75 9.66
N VAL A 51 -4.50 -13.06 9.39
CA VAL A 51 -5.19 -14.04 10.23
C VAL A 51 -4.23 -15.09 10.78
N GLU A 52 -4.66 -15.79 11.82
CA GLU A 52 -3.95 -16.97 12.30
C GLU A 52 -4.03 -18.11 11.27
N ALA A 53 -2.87 -18.68 10.95
CA ALA A 53 -2.75 -19.89 10.13
C ALA A 53 -2.16 -21.03 10.98
N SER A 54 -2.64 -22.26 10.77
CA SER A 54 -2.16 -23.46 11.48
C SER A 54 -0.80 -23.97 10.97
N GLY A 55 -0.28 -23.38 9.89
CA GLY A 55 1.05 -23.62 9.32
C GLY A 55 1.32 -22.60 8.21
N GLY A 56 2.47 -21.93 8.25
CA GLY A 56 2.80 -20.83 7.35
C GLY A 56 2.16 -19.49 7.70
N GLY A 57 1.98 -18.63 6.69
CA GLY A 57 1.35 -17.32 6.81
C GLY A 57 0.14 -17.17 5.90
N ALA A 58 -0.90 -16.53 6.40
CA ALA A 58 -2.11 -16.25 5.62
C ALA A 58 -2.75 -14.92 5.99
N PHE A 59 -3.51 -14.37 5.04
CA PHE A 59 -4.40 -13.24 5.27
C PHE A 59 -5.72 -13.45 4.49
N LEU A 60 -6.80 -12.89 5.00
CA LEU A 60 -8.09 -12.86 4.32
C LEU A 60 -8.14 -11.68 3.36
N VAL A 61 -8.88 -11.85 2.26
CA VAL A 61 -9.32 -10.76 1.39
C VAL A 61 -10.83 -10.90 1.18
N LEU A 62 -11.58 -9.92 1.66
CA LEU A 62 -13.04 -9.89 1.62
C LEU A 62 -13.50 -8.69 0.79
N PRO A 63 -14.46 -8.86 -0.15
CA PRO A 63 -15.15 -7.72 -0.74
C PRO A 63 -15.81 -6.88 0.36
N LEU A 64 -15.82 -5.55 0.22
CA LEU A 64 -16.37 -4.66 1.25
C LEU A 64 -17.84 -4.98 1.58
N GLN A 65 -18.62 -5.46 0.61
CA GLN A 65 -20.04 -5.78 0.76
C GLN A 65 -20.28 -7.11 1.49
N LYS A 66 -19.25 -7.95 1.67
CA LYS A 66 -19.37 -9.26 2.32
C LYS A 66 -19.29 -9.11 3.85
N THR A 67 -20.26 -8.41 4.45
CA THR A 67 -20.38 -8.22 5.89
C THR A 67 -21.13 -9.37 6.57
N GLY A 68 -21.16 -9.36 7.89
CA GLY A 68 -21.72 -10.41 8.74
C GLY A 68 -20.70 -11.50 9.06
N ARG A 69 -21.21 -12.69 9.38
CA ARG A 69 -20.42 -13.85 9.78
C ARG A 69 -19.64 -14.43 8.60
N ILE A 70 -18.32 -14.48 8.72
CA ILE A 70 -17.44 -15.10 7.73
C ILE A 70 -17.28 -16.59 8.04
N ASP A 71 -17.44 -17.44 7.02
CA ASP A 71 -17.27 -18.89 7.16
C ASP A 71 -15.81 -19.23 7.56
N LYS A 72 -15.62 -20.20 8.46
CA LYS A 72 -14.29 -20.65 8.88
C LYS A 72 -13.49 -21.28 7.74
N ALA A 73 -14.17 -21.83 6.74
CA ALA A 73 -13.59 -22.39 5.52
C ALA A 73 -13.45 -21.36 4.39
N TYR A 74 -13.73 -20.08 4.65
CA TYR A 74 -13.57 -19.04 3.62
C TYR A 74 -12.11 -19.00 3.15
N PRO A 75 -11.86 -18.97 1.82
CA PRO A 75 -10.51 -19.02 1.28
C PRO A 75 -9.62 -17.86 1.71
N THR A 76 -8.36 -18.15 1.98
CA THR A 76 -7.33 -17.17 2.33
C THR A 76 -6.34 -16.99 1.19
N VAL A 77 -5.60 -15.89 1.24
CA VAL A 77 -4.34 -15.77 0.51
C VAL A 77 -3.27 -16.47 1.36
N CYS A 78 -2.62 -17.45 0.77
CA CYS A 78 -1.59 -18.28 1.38
C CYS A 78 -0.38 -18.34 0.43
N GLY A 79 0.67 -19.09 0.80
CA GLY A 79 1.90 -19.22 0.02
C GLY A 79 3.13 -18.90 0.84
N HIS A 80 3.02 -17.98 1.81
CA HIS A 80 4.06 -17.75 2.80
C HIS A 80 4.28 -18.97 3.70
N THR A 81 5.55 -19.26 3.99
CA THR A 81 5.96 -20.38 4.85
C THR A 81 6.15 -19.97 6.31
N GLY A 82 6.07 -18.67 6.60
CA GLY A 82 6.04 -18.10 7.95
C GLY A 82 4.92 -17.07 8.10
N PRO A 83 4.61 -16.62 9.32
CA PRO A 83 3.58 -15.61 9.56
C PRO A 83 3.75 -14.34 8.74
N VAL A 84 2.64 -13.84 8.19
CA VAL A 84 2.60 -12.53 7.52
C VAL A 84 2.67 -11.43 8.57
N LEU A 85 3.57 -10.48 8.35
CA LEU A 85 3.84 -9.39 9.28
C LEU A 85 3.24 -8.07 8.81
N ASP A 86 3.15 -7.84 7.50
CA ASP A 86 2.62 -6.59 6.95
C ASP A 86 1.97 -6.82 5.59
N ILE A 87 0.98 -5.98 5.26
CA ILE A 87 0.25 -6.03 4.00
C ILE A 87 -0.07 -4.61 3.52
N ASP A 88 0.07 -4.35 2.22
CA ASP A 88 -0.24 -3.04 1.62
C ASP A 88 -0.85 -3.17 0.22
N TRP A 89 -1.94 -2.44 -0.02
CA TRP A 89 -2.61 -2.42 -1.32
C TRP A 89 -1.88 -1.49 -2.29
N CYS A 90 -1.76 -1.91 -3.54
CA CYS A 90 -1.20 -1.05 -4.58
C CYS A 90 -2.10 0.18 -4.77
N PRO A 91 -1.56 1.42 -4.64
CA PRO A 91 -2.36 2.63 -4.78
C PRO A 91 -2.93 2.79 -6.19
N HIS A 92 -2.24 2.20 -7.18
CA HIS A 92 -2.58 2.28 -8.60
C HIS A 92 -3.39 1.10 -9.14
N ASN A 93 -3.62 0.07 -8.33
CA ASN A 93 -4.42 -1.09 -8.72
C ASN A 93 -5.12 -1.73 -7.53
N ASP A 94 -6.43 -1.49 -7.41
CA ASP A 94 -7.28 -2.02 -6.33
C ASP A 94 -7.35 -3.57 -6.28
N HIS A 95 -6.74 -4.29 -7.21
CA HIS A 95 -6.67 -5.76 -7.24
C HIS A 95 -5.27 -6.32 -6.98
N VAL A 96 -4.31 -5.50 -6.55
CA VAL A 96 -2.94 -5.93 -6.28
C VAL A 96 -2.58 -5.58 -4.84
N ILE A 97 -2.11 -6.56 -4.08
CA ILE A 97 -1.65 -6.41 -2.70
C ILE A 97 -0.25 -6.99 -2.56
N ALA A 98 0.58 -6.39 -1.71
CA ALA A 98 1.87 -6.93 -1.31
C ALA A 98 1.79 -7.44 0.13
N SER A 99 2.53 -8.49 0.45
CA SER A 99 2.66 -9.04 1.81
C SER A 99 4.12 -9.32 2.16
N GLY A 100 4.54 -8.90 3.34
CA GLY A 100 5.85 -9.22 3.94
C GLY A 100 5.70 -10.25 5.06
N SER A 101 6.67 -11.16 5.19
CA SER A 101 6.54 -12.34 6.06
C SER A 101 7.81 -12.66 6.86
N GLU A 102 7.64 -13.46 7.92
CA GLU A 102 8.73 -14.08 8.68
C GLU A 102 9.62 -15.01 7.85
N ASP A 103 9.13 -15.50 6.71
CA ASP A 103 9.91 -16.32 5.77
C ASP A 103 10.93 -15.54 4.93
N CYS A 104 11.14 -14.25 5.24
CA CYS A 104 12.10 -13.35 4.58
C CYS A 104 11.73 -12.96 3.15
N THR A 105 10.54 -13.34 2.67
CA THR A 105 10.07 -12.99 1.32
C THR A 105 9.04 -11.87 1.36
N VAL A 106 8.94 -11.16 0.24
CA VAL A 106 7.79 -10.32 -0.09
C VAL A 106 7.06 -10.97 -1.26
N MET A 107 5.75 -11.16 -1.12
CA MET A 107 4.91 -11.69 -2.20
C MET A 107 3.96 -10.60 -2.68
N VAL A 108 3.76 -10.52 -4.00
CA VAL A 108 2.71 -9.68 -4.59
C VAL A 108 1.63 -10.60 -5.13
N GLN A 109 0.41 -10.42 -4.65
CA GLN A 109 -0.74 -11.23 -5.03
C GLN A 109 -1.79 -10.40 -5.76
N ARG A 110 -2.54 -11.09 -6.61
CA ARG A 110 -3.67 -10.52 -7.34
C ARG A 110 -4.93 -11.33 -7.05
N PRO A 111 -5.83 -10.84 -6.19
CA PRO A 111 -7.13 -11.47 -5.93
C PRO A 111 -8.11 -11.36 -7.12
N HIS A 112 -7.72 -11.87 -8.29
CA HIS A 112 -8.49 -11.76 -9.53
C HIS A 112 -9.56 -12.85 -9.70
N ARG A 113 -9.42 -13.99 -9.01
CA ARG A 113 -10.45 -15.04 -8.94
C ARG A 113 -11.51 -14.72 -7.89
N THR A 114 -11.93 -13.46 -7.83
CA THR A 114 -13.05 -13.04 -7.00
C THR A 114 -14.28 -12.92 -7.89
N SER A 115 -15.30 -13.74 -7.65
CA SER A 115 -16.62 -13.38 -8.20
C SER A 115 -17.06 -12.10 -7.49
N PHE A 116 -17.60 -11.14 -8.24
CA PHE A 116 -17.95 -9.79 -7.75
C PHE A 116 -18.75 -9.82 -6.43
N TRP A 117 -19.53 -10.88 -6.20
CA TRP A 117 -20.36 -11.07 -5.01
C TRP A 117 -19.73 -11.98 -3.94
N ASN A 118 -19.02 -13.05 -4.31
CA ASN A 118 -18.62 -14.06 -3.31
C ASN A 118 -17.19 -13.89 -2.80
N GLY A 119 -16.38 -13.02 -3.39
CA GLY A 119 -14.96 -12.89 -3.05
C GLY A 119 -14.17 -14.11 -3.56
N LEU A 120 -13.10 -14.49 -2.85
CA LEU A 120 -12.25 -15.62 -3.23
C LEU A 120 -13.05 -16.92 -3.18
N THR A 121 -13.00 -17.71 -4.25
CA THR A 121 -13.65 -19.02 -4.32
C THR A 121 -12.73 -20.17 -3.92
N GLU A 122 -11.42 -19.97 -4.07
CA GLU A 122 -10.36 -20.95 -3.77
C GLU A 122 -9.20 -20.23 -3.07
N PRO A 123 -8.40 -20.94 -2.23
CA PRO A 123 -7.22 -20.37 -1.62
C PRO A 123 -6.25 -19.86 -2.68
N LEU A 124 -5.71 -18.65 -2.50
CA LEU A 124 -4.74 -18.08 -3.42
C LEU A 124 -3.33 -18.36 -2.91
N SER A 125 -2.72 -19.46 -3.37
CA SER A 125 -1.38 -19.89 -2.96
C SER A 125 -0.26 -19.40 -3.87
N GLU A 126 -0.56 -19.14 -5.14
CA GLU A 126 0.43 -18.72 -6.14
C GLU A 126 0.48 -17.19 -6.24
N PRO A 127 1.60 -16.55 -5.84
CA PRO A 127 1.77 -15.12 -6.01
C PRO A 127 2.09 -14.77 -7.47
N VAL A 128 1.85 -13.51 -7.84
CA VAL A 128 2.23 -12.96 -9.15
C VAL A 128 3.75 -12.83 -9.25
N VAL A 129 4.40 -12.41 -8.16
CA VAL A 129 5.85 -12.40 -8.01
C VAL A 129 6.24 -12.65 -6.56
N VAL A 130 7.35 -13.38 -6.38
CA VAL A 130 8.07 -13.51 -5.11
C VAL A 130 9.34 -12.67 -5.23
N LEU A 131 9.53 -11.77 -4.29
CA LEU A 131 10.68 -10.89 -4.19
C LEU A 131 11.57 -11.41 -3.05
N GLU A 132 12.76 -11.88 -3.44
CA GLU A 132 13.75 -12.48 -2.55
C GLU A 132 14.99 -11.59 -2.49
N GLY A 133 15.41 -11.21 -1.29
CA GLY A 133 16.57 -10.35 -1.08
C GLY A 133 16.85 -10.02 0.37
N HIS A 134 15.84 -10.13 1.24
CA HIS A 134 16.05 -10.06 2.68
C HIS A 134 16.55 -11.40 3.25
N SER A 135 17.41 -11.31 4.26
CA SER A 135 17.99 -12.46 4.99
C SER A 135 17.28 -12.74 6.32
N LYS A 136 16.38 -11.85 6.73
CA LYS A 136 15.55 -11.96 7.93
C LYS A 136 14.11 -11.54 7.61
N ARG A 137 13.20 -11.78 8.57
CA ARG A 137 11.78 -11.44 8.48
C ARG A 137 11.55 -10.04 7.89
N VAL A 138 10.61 -9.93 6.96
CA VAL A 138 10.20 -8.68 6.33
C VAL A 138 8.93 -8.20 7.00
N GLY A 139 9.01 -7.05 7.67
CA GLY A 139 7.92 -6.56 8.51
C GLY A 139 7.37 -5.19 8.13
N ILE A 140 7.87 -4.61 7.03
CA ILE A 140 7.40 -3.34 6.46
C ILE A 140 7.35 -3.52 4.95
N VAL A 141 6.17 -3.30 4.36
CA VAL A 141 5.98 -3.20 2.91
C VAL A 141 5.19 -1.92 2.59
N THR A 142 5.63 -1.14 1.62
CA THR A 142 4.90 0.07 1.21
C THR A 142 5.10 0.39 -0.26
N TRP A 143 4.00 0.56 -0.98
CA TRP A 143 4.04 0.93 -2.39
C TRP A 143 4.49 2.38 -2.58
N HIS A 144 5.17 2.64 -3.70
CA HIS A 144 5.49 4.01 -4.10
C HIS A 144 4.20 4.78 -4.45
N PRO A 145 4.03 6.03 -4.00
CA PRO A 145 2.77 6.75 -4.17
C PRO A 145 2.49 7.18 -5.62
N THR A 146 3.54 7.42 -6.43
CA THR A 146 3.40 8.05 -7.76
C THR A 146 4.02 7.29 -8.93
N ALA A 147 4.78 6.23 -8.65
CA ALA A 147 5.54 5.51 -9.67
C ALA A 147 4.92 4.12 -9.76
N ARG A 148 4.62 3.71 -10.99
CA ARG A 148 3.98 2.44 -11.27
C ARG A 148 4.86 1.30 -10.75
N ASN A 149 4.26 0.30 -10.11
CA ASN A 149 4.89 -0.98 -9.78
C ASN A 149 6.23 -0.90 -9.02
N VAL A 150 6.50 0.23 -8.34
CA VAL A 150 7.62 0.37 -7.41
C VAL A 150 7.15 0.02 -6.00
N LEU A 151 7.82 -0.94 -5.37
CA LEU A 151 7.51 -1.38 -4.01
C LEU A 151 8.74 -1.23 -3.13
N LEU A 152 8.57 -0.79 -1.90
CA LEU A 152 9.61 -0.78 -0.88
C LEU A 152 9.34 -1.88 0.16
N SER A 153 10.40 -2.56 0.58
CA SER A 153 10.36 -3.43 1.75
C SER A 153 11.51 -3.13 2.72
N ALA A 154 11.27 -3.37 4.00
CA ALA A 154 12.32 -3.33 5.02
C ALA A 154 12.23 -4.53 5.96
N GLY A 155 13.39 -5.14 6.21
CA GLY A 155 13.53 -6.36 7.01
C GLY A 155 14.23 -6.14 8.35
N CYS A 156 14.20 -7.16 9.21
CA CYS A 156 14.99 -7.19 10.45
C CYS A 156 16.49 -7.45 10.23
N ASP A 157 16.92 -7.54 8.97
CA ASP A 157 18.31 -7.42 8.53
C ASP A 157 18.75 -5.95 8.42
N ASN A 158 17.86 -5.01 8.76
CA ASN A 158 18.08 -3.56 8.73
C ASN A 158 18.34 -3.04 7.31
N LEU A 159 17.98 -3.83 6.30
CA LEU A 159 18.06 -3.46 4.89
C LEU A 159 16.72 -2.85 4.45
N ILE A 160 16.79 -1.82 3.60
CA ILE A 160 15.66 -1.35 2.80
C ILE A 160 15.93 -1.73 1.34
N VAL A 161 14.98 -2.41 0.71
CA VAL A 161 15.04 -2.77 -0.71
C VAL A 161 13.90 -2.09 -1.46
N ILE A 162 14.19 -1.55 -2.64
CA ILE A 162 13.21 -1.00 -3.56
C ILE A 162 13.19 -1.84 -4.84
N TRP A 163 12.01 -2.34 -5.15
CA TRP A 163 11.76 -3.35 -6.17
C TRP A 163 11.06 -2.75 -7.37
N ASN A 164 11.41 -3.27 -8.55
CA ASN A 164 10.52 -3.23 -9.71
C ASN A 164 9.68 -4.51 -9.72
N VAL A 165 8.38 -4.37 -9.45
CA VAL A 165 7.44 -5.50 -9.39
C VAL A 165 7.19 -6.10 -10.78
N ASP A 166 7.32 -5.33 -11.86
CA ASP A 166 7.15 -5.85 -13.23
C ASP A 166 8.25 -6.84 -13.64
N THR A 167 9.47 -6.65 -13.15
CA THR A 167 10.61 -7.54 -13.47
C THR A 167 10.96 -8.48 -12.32
N GLY A 168 10.53 -8.17 -11.10
CA GLY A 168 10.94 -8.86 -9.87
C GLY A 168 12.36 -8.52 -9.42
N GLU A 169 12.96 -7.45 -9.98
CA GLU A 169 14.35 -7.07 -9.69
C GLU A 169 14.42 -6.13 -8.47
N ALA A 170 15.39 -6.38 -7.59
CA ALA A 170 15.83 -5.41 -6.59
C ALA A 170 16.68 -4.34 -7.28
N LEU A 171 16.19 -3.11 -7.37
CA LEU A 171 16.87 -2.03 -8.10
C LEU A 171 17.69 -1.12 -7.18
N ILE A 172 17.27 -0.95 -5.92
CA ILE A 172 18.02 -0.19 -4.92
C ILE A 172 18.07 -1.00 -3.62
N ASN A 173 19.28 -1.20 -3.12
CA ASN A 173 19.54 -1.76 -1.79
C ASN A 173 20.20 -0.68 -0.93
N LEU A 174 19.56 -0.29 0.15
CA LEU A 174 20.08 0.70 1.11
C LEU A 174 20.73 -0.05 2.28
N GLU A 175 21.92 -0.56 2.04
CA GLU A 175 22.76 -1.23 3.04
C GLU A 175 23.47 -0.19 3.94
N ASP A 176 23.77 -0.59 5.18
CA ASP A 176 24.55 0.19 6.15
C ASP A 176 24.01 1.58 6.53
N MET A 177 22.78 1.93 6.14
CA MET A 177 22.13 3.19 6.55
C MET A 177 21.53 3.12 7.96
N HIS A 178 21.22 1.91 8.43
CA HIS A 178 20.55 1.65 9.71
C HIS A 178 21.31 0.59 10.50
N PRO A 179 21.92 0.93 11.65
CA PRO A 179 22.70 -0.02 12.45
C PRO A 179 21.84 -0.95 13.32
N ASP A 180 20.54 -0.70 13.43
CA ASP A 180 19.60 -1.44 14.28
C ASP A 180 18.22 -1.48 13.60
N VAL A 181 17.24 -2.13 14.25
CA VAL A 181 15.91 -2.42 13.71
C VAL A 181 15.22 -1.15 13.20
N ILE A 182 14.76 -1.21 11.95
CA ILE A 182 13.91 -0.19 11.33
C ILE A 182 12.48 -0.40 11.85
N PHE A 183 11.94 0.61 12.53
CA PHE A 183 10.59 0.57 13.08
C PHE A 183 9.53 0.99 12.08
N SER A 184 9.79 1.98 11.23
CA SER A 184 8.87 2.42 10.19
C SER A 184 9.62 3.04 9.01
N VAL A 185 9.02 2.93 7.82
CA VAL A 185 9.42 3.62 6.60
C VAL A 185 8.18 4.28 6.00
N CYS A 186 8.30 5.52 5.53
CA CYS A 186 7.20 6.26 4.92
C CYS A 186 7.70 7.02 3.69
N TRP A 187 7.01 6.88 2.55
CA TRP A 187 7.28 7.69 1.36
C TRP A 187 6.80 9.13 1.56
N SER A 188 7.56 10.08 1.03
CA SER A 188 7.09 11.45 0.81
C SER A 188 5.95 11.47 -0.23
N ARG A 189 5.14 12.54 -0.26
CA ARG A 189 3.95 12.64 -1.12
C ARG A 189 4.21 12.34 -2.60
N ASN A 190 5.36 12.77 -3.12
CA ASN A 190 5.76 12.54 -4.51
C ASN A 190 6.72 11.34 -4.69
N GLY A 191 7.05 10.64 -3.60
CA GLY A 191 7.93 9.48 -3.59
C GLY A 191 9.41 9.79 -3.87
N SER A 192 9.83 11.05 -3.82
CA SER A 192 11.24 11.41 -4.05
C SER A 192 12.16 11.05 -2.88
N LEU A 193 11.60 11.07 -1.66
CA LEU A 193 12.29 10.79 -0.39
C LEU A 193 11.54 9.74 0.43
N ILE A 194 12.26 9.07 1.32
CA ILE A 194 11.71 8.23 2.40
C ILE A 194 12.08 8.79 3.77
N CYS A 195 11.18 8.64 4.73
CA CYS A 195 11.42 8.92 6.14
C CYS A 195 11.47 7.59 6.90
N THR A 196 12.46 7.43 7.78
CA THR A 196 12.66 6.20 8.54
C THR A 196 12.81 6.50 10.02
N ALA A 197 12.29 5.61 10.86
CA ALA A 197 12.51 5.62 12.31
C ALA A 197 13.22 4.33 12.71
N CYS A 198 14.26 4.44 13.53
CA CYS A 198 15.15 3.33 13.86
C CYS A 198 15.32 3.15 15.37
N LYS A 199 15.64 1.93 15.80
CA LYS A 199 15.91 1.55 17.19
C LYS A 199 17.15 2.21 17.80
N ASP A 200 18.04 2.73 16.96
CA ASP A 200 19.13 3.64 17.37
C ASP A 200 18.65 5.04 17.82
N LYS A 201 17.32 5.24 17.89
CA LYS A 201 16.63 6.48 18.26
C LYS A 201 16.79 7.61 17.24
N LYS A 202 17.22 7.32 16.02
CA LYS A 202 17.35 8.30 14.95
C LYS A 202 16.15 8.26 14.00
N VAL A 203 15.72 9.45 13.58
CA VAL A 203 14.82 9.64 12.45
C VAL A 203 15.63 10.17 11.29
N ARG A 204 15.51 9.54 10.11
CA ARG A 204 16.28 9.90 8.91
C ARG A 204 15.36 10.20 7.74
N VAL A 205 15.71 11.24 6.98
CA VAL A 205 15.19 11.52 5.64
C VAL A 205 16.24 11.11 4.63
N ILE A 206 15.87 10.23 3.72
CA ILE A 206 16.78 9.59 2.78
C ILE A 206 16.29 9.84 1.36
N ASP A 207 17.21 10.21 0.47
CA ASP A 207 17.02 10.10 -0.98
C ASP A 207 17.45 8.68 -1.39
N PRO A 208 16.49 7.77 -1.67
CA PRO A 208 16.81 6.37 -1.90
C PRO A 208 17.61 6.16 -3.18
N ARG A 209 17.36 6.94 -4.24
CA ARG A 209 18.06 6.79 -5.53
C ARG A 209 19.51 7.23 -5.45
N LYS A 210 19.81 8.19 -4.58
CA LYS A 210 21.18 8.63 -4.32
C LYS A 210 21.88 7.84 -3.21
N GLY A 211 21.15 7.04 -2.44
CA GLY A 211 21.67 6.37 -1.24
C GLY A 211 22.21 7.36 -0.20
N LYS A 212 21.55 8.52 -0.02
CA LYS A 212 22.06 9.59 0.86
C LYS A 212 21.04 9.98 1.92
N ILE A 213 21.52 10.11 3.15
CA ILE A 213 20.79 10.77 4.24
C ILE A 213 20.84 12.27 3.99
N ILE A 214 19.66 12.89 3.78
CA ILE A 214 19.51 14.32 3.52
C ILE A 214 19.32 15.09 4.84
N ALA A 215 18.64 14.48 5.81
CA ALA A 215 18.45 15.02 7.15
C ALA A 215 18.39 13.88 8.17
N GLU A 216 18.88 14.14 9.39
CA GLU A 216 18.87 13.18 10.49
C GLU A 216 18.61 13.91 11.81
N LYS A 217 17.81 13.29 12.69
CA LYS A 217 17.68 13.69 14.09
C LYS A 217 18.01 12.52 15.00
N GLU A 218 19.04 12.69 15.82
CA GLU A 218 19.31 11.81 16.96
C GLU A 218 18.38 12.13 18.13
N LYS A 219 17.86 11.08 18.79
CA LYS A 219 16.96 11.17 19.94
C LYS A 219 15.76 12.07 19.64
N ALA A 220 15.08 11.80 18.51
CA ALA A 220 13.79 12.44 18.21
C ALA A 220 12.77 12.22 19.36
N HIS A 221 12.88 11.08 20.02
CA HIS A 221 12.22 10.78 21.29
C HIS A 221 13.26 10.14 22.24
N GLU A 222 13.24 10.49 23.52
CA GLU A 222 14.24 10.00 24.48
C GLU A 222 13.99 8.56 24.96
N GLY A 223 12.74 8.10 24.88
CA GLY A 223 12.31 6.77 25.31
C GLY A 223 12.98 5.64 24.54
N ALA A 224 12.92 4.43 25.11
CA ALA A 224 13.50 3.23 24.51
C ALA A 224 12.52 2.42 23.64
N ARG A 225 11.24 2.81 23.63
CA ARG A 225 10.17 2.12 22.92
C ARG A 225 10.13 2.52 21.44
N PRO A 226 9.51 1.70 20.57
CA PRO A 226 9.41 2.01 19.16
C PRO A 226 8.73 3.34 18.88
N MET A 227 9.23 4.03 17.85
CA MET A 227 8.64 5.26 17.34
C MET A 227 8.12 5.06 15.91
N ARG A 228 7.25 5.95 15.45
CA ARG A 228 6.82 6.05 14.05
C ARG A 228 7.18 7.42 13.52
N ALA A 229 7.48 7.48 12.23
CA ALA A 229 7.72 8.74 11.51
C ALA A 229 7.01 8.69 10.16
N ILE A 230 6.27 9.75 9.84
CA ILE A 230 5.56 9.91 8.57
C ILE A 230 5.80 11.31 8.00
N PHE A 231 5.74 11.44 6.68
CA PHE A 231 5.69 12.75 6.03
C PHE A 231 4.30 13.35 6.12
N LEU A 232 4.26 14.68 6.22
CA LEU A 232 3.08 15.50 6.02
C LEU A 232 3.06 16.08 4.60
N ALA A 233 1.93 16.66 4.19
CA ALA A 233 1.73 17.17 2.83
C ALA A 233 2.67 18.33 2.46
N ASP A 234 3.13 19.09 3.46
CA ASP A 234 4.07 20.21 3.35
C ASP A 234 5.55 19.76 3.35
N GLY A 235 5.80 18.46 3.53
CA GLY A 235 7.14 17.87 3.65
C GLY A 235 7.70 17.84 5.07
N ASN A 236 7.01 18.39 6.07
CA ASN A 236 7.39 18.21 7.46
C ASN A 236 7.22 16.75 7.90
N ILE A 237 7.83 16.39 9.02
CA ILE A 237 7.79 15.02 9.56
C ILE A 237 7.01 15.02 10.87
N PHE A 238 5.99 14.18 10.94
CA PHE A 238 5.27 13.91 12.17
C PHE A 238 5.74 12.59 12.77
N THR A 239 6.05 12.60 14.06
CA THR A 239 6.55 11.43 14.78
C THR A 239 5.71 11.13 16.01
N THR A 240 5.50 9.85 16.26
CA THR A 240 4.97 9.34 17.53
C THR A 240 6.07 8.55 18.22
N GLY A 241 6.21 8.70 19.53
CA GLY A 241 7.25 8.02 20.28
C GLY A 241 6.98 8.08 21.76
N PHE A 242 8.04 7.98 22.56
CA PHE A 242 7.94 7.92 24.01
C PHE A 242 8.96 8.85 24.67
N SER A 243 8.55 9.51 25.75
CA SER A 243 9.44 10.24 26.64
C SER A 243 10.37 9.27 27.38
N ARG A 244 11.39 9.82 28.05
CA ARG A 244 12.24 9.05 28.97
C ARG A 244 11.44 8.39 30.09
N MET A 245 10.35 9.02 30.52
CA MET A 245 9.42 8.52 31.54
C MET A 245 8.35 7.57 30.97
N SER A 246 8.48 7.16 29.69
CA SER A 246 7.53 6.29 28.97
C SER A 246 6.15 6.90 28.73
N GLU A 247 6.04 8.23 28.65
CA GLU A 247 4.82 8.89 28.16
C GLU A 247 4.82 8.90 26.64
N ARG A 248 3.69 8.63 26.02
CA ARG A 248 3.52 8.75 24.57
C ARG A 248 3.62 10.22 24.17
N GLN A 249 4.45 10.49 23.18
CA GLN A 249 4.75 11.84 22.69
C GLN A 249 4.46 11.95 21.19
N LEU A 250 4.02 13.14 20.78
CA LEU A 250 3.86 13.57 19.40
C LEU A 250 4.84 14.70 19.14
N ALA A 251 5.59 14.64 18.05
CA ALA A 251 6.51 15.70 17.70
C ALA A 251 6.47 16.01 16.19
N LEU A 252 6.53 17.30 15.88
CA LEU A 252 6.56 17.84 14.53
C LEU A 252 7.96 18.38 14.23
N TRP A 253 8.51 18.01 13.07
CA TRP A 253 9.89 18.32 12.69
C TRP A 253 9.96 18.91 11.29
N ASN A 254 10.86 19.87 11.10
CA ASN A 254 11.18 20.41 9.78
C ASN A 254 12.43 19.71 9.23
N PRO A 255 12.37 18.97 8.11
CA PRO A 255 13.55 18.31 7.57
C PRO A 255 14.69 19.27 7.17
N LYS A 256 14.39 20.55 6.95
CA LYS A 256 15.41 21.58 6.68
C LYS A 256 16.15 22.03 7.95
N ASN A 257 15.54 21.87 9.11
CA ASN A 257 16.14 22.13 10.42
C ASN A 257 15.64 21.10 11.44
N MET A 258 16.36 20.00 11.56
CA MET A 258 16.00 18.89 12.46
C MET A 258 16.55 19.07 13.88
N GLU A 259 17.30 20.15 14.18
CA GLU A 259 17.94 20.34 15.49
C GLU A 259 16.89 20.46 16.60
N GLU A 260 15.85 21.27 16.37
CA GLU A 260 14.76 21.50 17.32
C GLU A 260 13.41 21.11 16.70
N PRO A 261 12.50 20.50 17.48
CA PRO A 261 11.15 20.23 17.01
C PRO A 261 10.35 21.53 16.86
N ILE A 262 9.46 21.59 15.86
CA ILE A 262 8.48 22.66 15.72
C ILE A 262 7.52 22.65 16.93
N SER A 263 7.11 21.46 17.36
CA SER A 263 6.32 21.27 18.57
C SER A 263 6.47 19.84 19.11
N VAL A 264 6.31 19.69 20.42
CA VAL A 264 6.25 18.41 21.12
C VAL A 264 5.05 18.43 22.06
N HIS A 265 4.26 17.36 22.05
CA HIS A 265 3.08 17.20 22.88
C HIS A 265 3.11 15.85 23.60
N GLU A 266 2.95 15.87 24.91
CA GLU A 266 2.76 14.66 25.72
C GLU A 266 1.30 14.25 25.73
N MET A 267 1.04 12.95 25.77
CA MET A 267 -0.31 12.39 25.72
C MET A 267 -0.70 11.64 26.99
N ASP A 268 -0.19 10.42 27.17
CA ASP A 268 -0.49 9.54 28.30
C ASP A 268 0.62 8.50 28.49
N THR A 269 0.53 7.68 29.53
CA THR A 269 1.55 6.67 29.90
C THR A 269 1.25 5.27 29.37
N SER A 270 0.42 5.14 28.32
CA SER A 270 0.08 3.82 27.76
C SER A 270 1.26 3.19 27.04
N ASN A 271 1.30 1.86 27.01
CA ASN A 271 2.43 1.09 26.46
C ASN A 271 2.41 0.93 24.93
N GLY A 272 1.24 1.07 24.30
CA GLY A 272 1.03 0.78 22.89
C GLY A 272 1.67 1.82 21.97
N VAL A 273 2.42 1.34 20.97
CA VAL A 273 2.98 2.18 19.90
C VAL A 273 1.84 2.83 19.12
N LEU A 274 1.84 4.16 19.02
CA LEU A 274 0.82 4.89 18.27
C LEU A 274 1.14 4.85 16.79
N LEU A 275 0.21 4.34 15.99
CA LEU A 275 0.26 4.39 14.53
C LEU A 275 -0.39 5.71 14.05
N PRO A 276 0.36 6.58 13.36
CA PRO A 276 -0.21 7.79 12.78
C PRO A 276 -0.79 7.51 11.39
N PHE A 277 -2.08 7.83 11.21
CA PHE A 277 -2.77 7.84 9.93
C PHE A 277 -3.06 9.28 9.56
N TYR A 278 -2.32 9.82 8.61
CA TYR A 278 -2.42 11.21 8.19
C TYR A 278 -3.22 11.35 6.90
N ASP A 279 -4.14 12.30 6.91
CA ASP A 279 -4.93 12.70 5.75
C ASP A 279 -4.38 14.00 5.15
N PRO A 280 -3.71 13.96 3.99
CA PRO A 280 -3.10 15.14 3.36
C PRO A 280 -4.13 16.14 2.82
N ASP A 281 -5.38 15.73 2.63
CA ASP A 281 -6.42 16.60 2.07
C ASP A 281 -7.05 17.49 3.16
N THR A 282 -7.07 17.00 4.40
CA THR A 282 -7.68 17.70 5.55
C THR A 282 -6.68 18.17 6.59
N ASN A 283 -5.42 17.74 6.48
CA ASN A 283 -4.38 17.90 7.50
C ASN A 283 -4.76 17.30 8.87
N VAL A 284 -5.65 16.33 8.89
CA VAL A 284 -6.01 15.61 10.12
C VAL A 284 -5.13 14.37 10.26
N VAL A 285 -4.54 14.20 11.45
CA VAL A 285 -3.83 12.98 11.83
C VAL A 285 -4.63 12.23 12.89
N TYR A 286 -4.82 10.93 12.66
CA TYR A 286 -5.48 10.00 13.58
C TYR A 286 -4.44 9.07 14.19
N LEU A 287 -4.55 8.87 15.50
CA LEU A 287 -3.61 8.10 16.29
C LEU A 287 -4.34 6.97 16.99
N CYS A 288 -3.82 5.76 16.82
CA CYS A 288 -4.31 4.59 17.53
C CYS A 288 -3.17 3.58 17.72
N GLY A 289 -3.11 2.93 18.87
CA GLY A 289 -2.13 1.89 19.17
C GLY A 289 -2.79 0.54 19.44
N LYS A 290 -2.09 -0.55 19.15
CA LYS A 290 -2.56 -1.89 19.57
C LYS A 290 -2.72 -1.91 21.09
N GLY A 291 -3.85 -2.43 21.56
CA GLY A 291 -4.25 -2.42 22.97
C GLY A 291 -5.07 -1.20 23.39
N ASP A 292 -5.09 -0.11 22.61
CA ASP A 292 -5.94 1.04 22.91
C ASP A 292 -7.40 0.75 22.55
N SER A 293 -8.33 1.37 23.27
CA SER A 293 -9.76 1.34 22.94
C SER A 293 -10.26 2.64 22.31
N SER A 294 -9.35 3.56 21.95
CA SER A 294 -9.66 4.89 21.45
C SER A 294 -8.85 5.28 20.21
N ILE A 295 -9.47 6.09 19.34
CA ILE A 295 -8.80 6.77 18.23
C ILE A 295 -8.80 8.26 18.53
N ARG A 296 -7.63 8.86 18.71
CA ARG A 296 -7.47 10.30 18.95
C ARG A 296 -7.11 10.98 17.66
N TYR A 297 -7.61 12.19 17.43
CA TYR A 297 -7.31 12.91 16.19
C TYR A 297 -7.05 14.38 16.41
N PHE A 298 -6.14 14.89 15.59
CA PHE A 298 -5.55 16.21 15.68
C PHE A 298 -5.54 16.85 14.31
N GLU A 299 -5.69 18.16 14.25
CA GLU A 299 -5.50 18.94 13.04
C GLU A 299 -4.12 19.60 13.09
N ILE A 300 -3.36 19.47 12.01
CA ILE A 300 -2.05 20.08 11.88
C ILE A 300 -2.20 21.37 11.07
N THR A 301 -1.68 22.47 11.60
CA THR A 301 -1.73 23.79 10.98
C THR A 301 -0.46 24.58 11.24
N ASP A 302 -0.29 25.69 10.54
CA ASP A 302 0.82 26.62 10.76
C ASP A 302 0.63 27.54 11.99
N GLU A 303 -0.52 27.46 12.67
CA GLU A 303 -0.80 28.23 13.88
C GLU A 303 -0.38 27.47 15.14
N VAL A 304 0.38 28.12 16.02
CA VAL A 304 0.77 27.59 17.36
C VAL A 304 -0.48 27.12 18.13
N PRO A 305 -0.48 25.93 18.76
CA PRO A 305 0.65 25.01 18.98
C PRO A 305 0.94 24.01 17.83
N TYR A 306 0.50 24.30 16.61
CA TYR A 306 0.67 23.52 15.38
C TYR A 306 -0.13 22.22 15.32
N VAL A 307 -0.12 21.43 16.40
CA VAL A 307 -0.89 20.19 16.52
C VAL A 307 -2.08 20.43 17.45
N HIS A 308 -3.26 20.57 16.86
CA HIS A 308 -4.48 20.92 17.59
C HIS A 308 -5.33 19.69 17.84
N TYR A 309 -5.50 19.31 19.11
CA TYR A 309 -6.42 18.24 19.48
C TYR A 309 -7.86 18.58 19.05
N LEU A 310 -8.49 17.69 18.29
CA LEU A 310 -9.88 17.83 17.88
C LEU A 310 -10.80 17.13 18.87
N ASN A 311 -10.74 15.79 18.88
CA ASN A 311 -11.58 14.94 19.70
C ASN A 311 -11.03 13.50 19.75
N THR A 312 -11.71 12.62 20.49
CA THR A 312 -11.39 11.21 20.63
C THR A 312 -12.64 10.38 20.37
N PHE A 313 -12.52 9.36 19.52
CA PHE A 313 -13.48 8.26 19.46
C PHE A 313 -13.10 7.23 20.52
N SER A 314 -14.03 6.86 21.39
CA SER A 314 -13.79 5.89 22.47
C SER A 314 -14.74 4.71 22.35
N SER A 315 -14.21 3.52 22.64
CA SER A 315 -14.96 2.26 22.67
C SER A 315 -14.54 1.43 23.89
N LYS A 316 -15.25 0.34 24.16
CA LYS A 316 -14.97 -0.53 25.32
C LYS A 316 -13.88 -1.56 25.05
N GLU A 317 -13.74 -1.99 23.80
CA GLU A 317 -12.87 -3.10 23.43
C GLU A 317 -11.53 -2.59 22.88
N PRO A 318 -10.39 -3.21 23.25
CA PRO A 318 -9.09 -2.84 22.74
C PRO A 318 -8.90 -3.29 21.29
N GLN A 319 -8.21 -2.50 20.47
CA GLN A 319 -7.88 -2.85 19.11
C GLN A 319 -6.67 -3.80 19.03
N ARG A 320 -6.71 -4.78 18.13
CA ARG A 320 -5.58 -5.64 17.73
C ARG A 320 -4.88 -5.18 16.46
N GLY A 321 -5.51 -4.27 15.72
CA GLY A 321 -5.04 -3.74 14.46
C GLY A 321 -6.04 -2.71 13.94
N MET A 322 -5.67 -2.01 12.88
CA MET A 322 -6.46 -0.92 12.33
C MET A 322 -6.21 -0.80 10.84
N GLY A 323 -7.27 -0.85 10.03
CA GLY A 323 -7.21 -0.47 8.62
C GLY A 323 -7.67 0.97 8.43
N TYR A 324 -7.21 1.61 7.36
CA TYR A 324 -7.60 2.98 7.00
C TYR A 324 -8.02 3.01 5.52
N MET A 325 -9.23 3.48 5.25
CA MET A 325 -9.80 3.54 3.90
C MET A 325 -9.20 4.72 3.11
N PRO A 326 -8.66 4.49 1.90
CA PRO A 326 -8.28 5.56 0.99
C PRO A 326 -9.47 6.45 0.61
N LYS A 327 -9.19 7.72 0.28
CA LYS A 327 -10.20 8.74 -0.07
C LYS A 327 -11.23 8.29 -1.10
N ARG A 328 -10.79 7.51 -2.08
CA ARG A 328 -11.62 6.92 -3.15
C ARG A 328 -12.75 6.00 -2.65
N GLY A 329 -12.66 5.47 -1.42
CA GLY A 329 -13.65 4.55 -0.85
C GLY A 329 -14.60 5.18 0.19
N LEU A 330 -14.52 6.49 0.39
CA LEU A 330 -15.37 7.23 1.33
C LEU A 330 -16.71 7.61 0.71
N ASP A 331 -17.74 7.70 1.55
CA ASP A 331 -19.07 8.18 1.19
C ASP A 331 -19.14 9.71 1.34
N VAL A 332 -18.74 10.41 0.28
CA VAL A 332 -18.70 11.88 0.23
C VAL A 332 -20.07 12.53 0.43
N ASN A 333 -21.15 11.84 0.08
CA ASN A 333 -22.52 12.34 0.25
C ASN A 333 -22.92 12.40 1.73
N LYS A 334 -22.27 11.61 2.59
CA LYS A 334 -22.50 11.61 4.04
C LYS A 334 -21.48 12.44 4.81
N CYS A 335 -20.65 13.23 4.13
CA CYS A 335 -19.57 14.00 4.76
C CYS A 335 -18.59 13.11 5.57
N GLU A 336 -18.40 11.87 5.14
CA GLU A 336 -17.38 10.97 5.67
C GLU A 336 -15.99 11.41 5.20
N ILE A 337 -15.09 11.72 6.14
CA ILE A 337 -13.72 12.17 5.83
C ILE A 337 -12.66 11.10 6.05
N ALA A 338 -12.98 10.07 6.84
CA ALA A 338 -12.15 8.88 7.04
C ALA A 338 -13.02 7.68 7.45
N ARG A 339 -12.58 6.48 7.10
CA ARG A 339 -13.16 5.22 7.59
C ARG A 339 -12.06 4.32 8.12
N PHE A 340 -12.19 3.92 9.38
CA PHE A 340 -11.31 2.97 10.03
C PHE A 340 -11.90 1.58 10.01
N TYR A 341 -11.07 0.55 9.92
CA TYR A 341 -11.45 -0.86 10.01
C TYR A 341 -10.75 -1.45 11.23
N LYS A 342 -11.39 -1.29 12.40
CA LYS A 342 -10.82 -1.67 13.68
C LYS A 342 -10.87 -3.17 13.85
N LEU A 343 -9.71 -3.79 14.04
CA LEU A 343 -9.63 -5.20 14.35
C LEU A 343 -9.78 -5.44 15.85
N HIS A 344 -10.69 -6.32 16.20
CA HIS A 344 -10.83 -6.92 17.51
C HIS A 344 -10.21 -8.32 17.49
N GLU A 345 -10.44 -9.14 18.51
CA GLU A 345 -9.96 -10.53 18.51
C GLU A 345 -10.62 -11.39 17.43
N ARG A 346 -11.93 -11.24 17.25
CA ARG A 346 -12.77 -12.11 16.39
C ARG A 346 -13.63 -11.35 15.38
N LYS A 347 -13.40 -10.05 15.21
CA LYS A 347 -14.26 -9.15 14.45
C LYS A 347 -13.45 -8.02 13.82
N CYS A 348 -13.85 -7.56 12.64
CA CYS A 348 -13.44 -6.30 12.06
C CYS A 348 -14.63 -5.33 12.06
N GLU A 349 -14.46 -4.17 12.67
CA GLU A 349 -15.49 -3.16 12.90
C GLU A 349 -15.18 -1.87 12.14
N PRO A 350 -15.96 -1.53 11.10
CA PRO A 350 -15.87 -0.22 10.48
C PRO A 350 -16.27 0.92 11.45
N ILE A 351 -15.47 1.99 11.49
CA ILE A 351 -15.74 3.22 12.23
C ILE A 351 -15.67 4.38 11.23
N ILE A 352 -16.78 5.10 11.10
CA ILE A 352 -16.97 6.19 10.16
C ILE A 352 -16.66 7.51 10.86
N MET A 353 -15.75 8.31 10.32
CA MET A 353 -15.43 9.65 10.82
C MET A 353 -16.13 10.69 9.96
N THR A 354 -17.05 11.45 10.56
CA THR A 354 -17.96 12.34 9.83
C THR A 354 -17.78 13.79 10.28
N VAL A 355 -17.77 14.71 9.31
CA VAL A 355 -17.96 16.15 9.57
C VAL A 355 -19.46 16.44 9.50
N PRO A 356 -20.12 16.87 10.60
CA PRO A 356 -21.56 17.11 10.59
C PRO A 356 -21.90 18.37 9.79
N ARG A 357 -22.28 18.19 8.51
CA ARG A 357 -22.86 19.23 7.65
C ARG A 357 -24.33 18.92 7.38
N LYS A 358 -25.14 19.97 7.26
CA LYS A 358 -26.57 19.89 6.89
C LYS A 358 -26.75 20.37 5.46
N SER A 359 -26.19 19.63 4.50
CA SER A 359 -26.23 20.00 3.09
C SER A 359 -26.21 18.74 2.24
N ASP A 360 -27.09 18.69 1.24
CA ASP A 360 -27.10 17.64 0.22
C ASP A 360 -26.15 17.96 -0.96
N LEU A 361 -25.59 19.17 -0.99
CA LEU A 361 -24.58 19.57 -1.95
C LEU A 361 -23.22 18.98 -1.59
N PHE A 362 -22.44 18.63 -2.63
CA PHE A 362 -21.05 18.25 -2.48
C PHE A 362 -20.24 19.33 -1.75
N GLN A 363 -19.45 18.93 -0.75
CA GLN A 363 -18.66 19.84 0.09
C GLN A 363 -17.24 19.96 -0.46
N ASP A 364 -17.04 20.85 -1.45
CA ASP A 364 -15.72 21.07 -2.08
C ASP A 364 -14.63 21.44 -1.05
N ASP A 365 -14.99 22.08 0.08
CA ASP A 365 -14.05 22.43 1.13
C ASP A 365 -13.55 21.23 1.96
N LEU A 366 -14.30 20.13 1.99
CA LEU A 366 -13.92 18.90 2.69
C LEU A 366 -13.20 17.90 1.77
N TYR A 367 -13.43 18.02 0.46
CA TYR A 367 -12.96 17.09 -0.55
C TYR A 367 -12.26 17.84 -1.69
N PRO A 368 -11.06 18.40 -1.44
CA PRO A 368 -10.22 18.87 -2.53
C PRO A 368 -9.84 17.70 -3.44
N ASP A 369 -9.30 18.00 -4.62
CA ASP A 369 -8.80 16.96 -5.51
C ASP A 369 -7.72 16.13 -4.81
N THR A 370 -7.89 14.81 -4.85
CA THR A 370 -7.10 13.85 -4.06
C THR A 370 -6.30 12.92 -4.97
N ALA A 371 -5.30 12.22 -4.43
CA ALA A 371 -4.49 11.29 -5.22
C ALA A 371 -5.35 10.17 -5.84
N GLY A 372 -5.32 10.08 -7.16
CA GLY A 372 -6.02 9.09 -7.96
C GLY A 372 -5.29 7.75 -8.06
N PRO A 373 -5.90 6.77 -8.77
CA PRO A 373 -5.29 5.47 -9.02
C PRO A 373 -4.26 5.49 -10.17
N ASP A 374 -4.13 6.58 -10.91
CA ASP A 374 -3.20 6.63 -12.03
C ASP A 374 -1.80 7.05 -11.55
N PRO A 375 -0.74 6.28 -11.88
CA PRO A 375 0.62 6.65 -11.54
C PRO A 375 1.06 7.86 -12.38
N ALA A 376 1.83 8.76 -11.77
CA ALA A 376 2.40 9.92 -12.44
C ALA A 376 3.64 9.58 -13.28
N LEU A 377 4.35 8.52 -12.91
CA LEU A 377 5.58 8.07 -13.54
C LEU A 377 5.52 6.57 -13.82
N GLU A 378 6.11 6.17 -14.93
CA GLU A 378 6.46 4.76 -15.14
C GLU A 378 7.69 4.38 -14.28
N THR A 379 7.86 3.08 -14.05
CA THR A 379 8.91 2.54 -13.19
C THR A 379 10.30 3.08 -13.57
N ASP A 380 10.69 2.91 -14.83
CA ASP A 380 12.01 3.29 -15.34
C ASP A 380 12.27 4.80 -15.21
N GLU A 381 11.25 5.63 -15.45
CA GLU A 381 11.36 7.08 -15.36
C GLU A 381 11.71 7.56 -13.94
N TRP A 382 11.14 6.91 -12.93
CA TRP A 382 11.46 7.23 -11.54
C TRP A 382 12.90 6.84 -11.19
N PHE A 383 13.35 5.66 -11.63
CA PHE A 383 14.73 5.20 -11.43
C PHE A 383 15.77 6.05 -12.19
N GLU A 384 15.40 6.62 -13.34
CA GLU A 384 16.20 7.61 -14.07
C GLU A 384 16.30 8.96 -13.36
N GLY A 385 15.54 9.17 -12.28
CA GLY A 385 15.61 10.35 -11.44
C GLY A 385 14.46 11.35 -11.62
N LYS A 386 13.44 11.04 -12.42
CA LYS A 386 12.26 11.91 -12.55
C LYS A 386 11.44 11.91 -11.25
N ASN A 387 10.78 13.03 -10.97
CA ASN A 387 9.83 13.19 -9.88
C ASN A 387 8.50 13.65 -10.45
N GLY A 388 7.40 13.15 -9.91
CA GLY A 388 6.05 13.50 -10.33
C GLY A 388 5.13 13.55 -9.13
N GLU A 389 4.33 14.60 -9.03
CA GLU A 389 3.26 14.69 -8.03
C GLU A 389 2.13 13.71 -8.38
N PRO A 390 1.38 13.20 -7.38
CA PRO A 390 0.26 12.30 -7.65
C PRO A 390 -0.75 12.92 -8.62
N ILE A 391 -1.25 12.14 -9.58
CA ILE A 391 -2.33 12.59 -10.47
C ILE A 391 -3.60 12.74 -9.63
N LEU A 392 -4.11 13.96 -9.55
CA LEU A 392 -5.27 14.26 -8.71
C LEU A 392 -6.59 14.00 -9.44
N ILE A 393 -7.59 13.54 -8.69
CA ILE A 393 -8.96 13.33 -9.16
C ILE A 393 -9.96 14.00 -8.23
N SER A 394 -11.08 14.45 -8.79
CA SER A 394 -12.20 14.99 -8.01
C SER A 394 -13.13 13.86 -7.53
N LEU A 395 -13.60 13.95 -6.28
CA LEU A 395 -14.57 12.99 -5.72
C LEU A 395 -16.03 13.43 -5.91
N LYS A 396 -16.30 14.54 -6.60
CA LYS A 396 -17.63 15.16 -6.71
C LYS A 396 -18.73 14.26 -7.24
N HIS A 397 -18.39 13.34 -8.14
CA HIS A 397 -19.34 12.41 -8.75
C HIS A 397 -19.24 10.98 -8.19
N GLY A 398 -18.57 10.83 -7.04
CA GLY A 398 -18.14 9.54 -6.52
C GLY A 398 -16.99 8.95 -7.34
N TYR A 399 -16.30 7.97 -6.77
CA TYR A 399 -15.24 7.27 -7.47
C TYR A 399 -15.82 6.11 -8.28
N VAL A 400 -15.60 6.13 -9.59
CA VAL A 400 -15.84 4.98 -10.47
C VAL A 400 -14.49 4.36 -10.81
N PRO A 401 -14.22 3.11 -10.42
CA PRO A 401 -12.96 2.45 -10.75
C PRO A 401 -12.73 2.41 -12.27
N GLY A 402 -11.58 2.91 -12.71
CA GLY A 402 -11.18 2.83 -14.11
C GLY A 402 -10.87 1.39 -14.57
N LYS A 403 -10.57 1.22 -15.86
CA LYS A 403 -10.05 -0.05 -16.38
C LYS A 403 -8.63 -0.26 -15.85
N ASN A 404 -8.47 -1.11 -14.83
CA ASN A 404 -7.15 -1.47 -14.33
C ASN A 404 -6.38 -2.26 -15.41
N ARG A 405 -5.15 -1.84 -15.71
CA ARG A 405 -4.23 -2.62 -16.54
C ARG A 405 -3.80 -3.88 -15.77
N ASP A 406 -3.76 -5.01 -16.47
CA ASP A 406 -3.24 -6.26 -15.89
C ASP A 406 -1.77 -6.08 -15.49
N LEU A 407 -1.44 -6.39 -14.23
CA LEU A 407 -0.05 -6.57 -13.81
C LEU A 407 0.48 -7.85 -14.47
N LYS A 408 1.47 -7.71 -15.35
CA LYS A 408 2.15 -8.81 -16.03
C LYS A 408 3.63 -8.73 -15.72
N VAL A 409 4.15 -9.77 -15.08
CA VAL A 409 5.57 -9.83 -14.70
C VAL A 409 6.36 -10.42 -15.85
N VAL A 410 7.36 -9.68 -16.33
CA VAL A 410 8.29 -10.10 -17.38
C VAL A 410 9.68 -10.20 -16.76
N LYS A 411 10.08 -11.41 -16.36
CA LYS A 411 11.44 -11.66 -15.87
C LYS A 411 12.42 -11.49 -17.04
N LYS A 412 13.38 -10.58 -16.92
CA LYS A 412 14.49 -10.47 -17.89
C LYS A 412 15.42 -11.67 -17.70
N ASN A 413 15.72 -12.40 -18.78
CA ASN A 413 16.72 -13.46 -18.74
C ASN A 413 18.12 -12.82 -18.63
N VAL A 414 18.88 -13.20 -17.61
CA VAL A 414 20.22 -12.65 -17.25
C VAL A 414 21.29 -12.83 -18.36
N LEU A 415 20.98 -13.53 -19.45
CA LEU A 415 21.90 -13.76 -20.58
C LEU A 415 21.90 -12.67 -21.66
N ASP A 416 20.93 -11.74 -21.67
CA ASP A 416 20.82 -10.74 -22.76
C ASP A 416 21.58 -9.43 -22.53
N ASN A 417 22.22 -9.24 -21.37
CA ASN A 417 23.02 -8.04 -21.09
C ASN A 417 24.52 -8.26 -21.36
N LYS A 418 24.91 -8.20 -22.63
CA LYS A 418 26.28 -7.81 -23.02
C LYS A 418 26.21 -6.55 -23.88
N ALA A 419 26.33 -5.39 -23.23
CA ALA A 419 26.52 -4.12 -23.93
C ALA A 419 27.90 -4.08 -24.61
N PRO A 420 28.02 -3.48 -25.81
CA PRO A 420 29.28 -3.48 -26.57
C PRO A 420 30.22 -2.38 -26.06
N LYS A 421 31.48 -2.74 -25.78
CA LYS A 421 32.56 -1.76 -25.57
C LYS A 421 32.98 -1.18 -26.92
N LYS A 422 32.96 0.15 -27.04
CA LYS A 422 33.59 0.93 -28.13
C LYS A 422 35.12 0.81 -28.04
N VAL A 423 35.77 0.42 -29.14
CA VAL A 423 37.15 0.81 -29.49
C VAL A 423 37.20 1.06 -30.99
N GLU A 424 37.98 2.08 -31.36
CA GLU A 424 38.13 2.74 -32.66
C GLU A 424 38.63 1.83 -33.80
N GLU A 425 38.21 2.16 -35.02
CA GLU A 425 38.64 1.62 -36.32
C GLU A 425 39.99 2.22 -36.77
N PRO A 426 40.82 1.53 -37.58
CA PRO A 426 40.57 1.53 -39.02
C PRO A 426 40.96 0.29 -39.86
N ALA A 427 40.33 0.24 -41.05
CA ALA A 427 40.70 -0.41 -42.33
C ALA A 427 39.98 -1.70 -42.78
N THR A 428 39.45 -1.63 -44.00
CA THR A 428 38.56 -2.53 -44.80
C THR A 428 39.24 -3.80 -45.39
N PRO A 429 38.55 -4.71 -46.12
CA PRO A 429 37.56 -5.69 -45.69
C PRO A 429 37.90 -7.14 -46.17
N GLN A 430 37.62 -8.18 -45.38
CA GLN A 430 37.49 -9.56 -45.91
C GLN A 430 36.31 -10.28 -45.26
N LYS A 431 35.33 -10.70 -46.08
CA LYS A 431 34.28 -11.67 -45.71
C LYS A 431 34.94 -13.01 -45.38
N PRO A 432 34.43 -13.78 -44.39
CA PRO A 432 33.53 -14.87 -44.79
C PRO A 432 32.37 -15.22 -43.82
N ALA A 433 31.35 -15.81 -44.46
CA ALA A 433 30.38 -16.82 -44.00
C ALA A 433 29.41 -16.54 -42.84
N SER A 434 28.13 -16.38 -43.23
CA SER A 434 26.93 -16.54 -42.41
C SER A 434 26.76 -17.99 -41.90
N PRO A 435 26.23 -18.21 -40.68
CA PRO A 435 25.95 -19.55 -40.17
C PRO A 435 24.75 -20.18 -40.92
N GLN A 436 24.96 -21.37 -41.48
CA GLN A 436 23.93 -22.15 -42.16
C GLN A 436 22.86 -22.64 -41.17
N LEU A 437 21.59 -22.33 -41.46
CA LEU A 437 20.45 -23.06 -40.88
C LEU A 437 20.52 -24.52 -41.36
N THR A 438 20.44 -25.46 -40.43
CA THR A 438 20.39 -26.88 -40.79
C THR A 438 19.05 -27.19 -41.46
N ARG A 439 19.10 -27.88 -42.61
CA ARG A 439 17.96 -28.31 -43.45
C ARG A 439 16.80 -28.97 -42.66
N LYS A 440 17.10 -29.53 -41.48
CA LYS A 440 16.14 -30.17 -40.57
C LYS A 440 15.25 -29.16 -39.83
N ASN A 441 15.73 -27.94 -39.61
CA ASN A 441 15.00 -26.87 -38.93
C ASN A 441 14.08 -26.09 -39.90
N GLU A 442 14.50 -25.93 -41.16
CA GLU A 442 13.65 -25.32 -42.19
C GLU A 442 12.42 -26.18 -42.51
N VAL A 443 12.60 -27.51 -42.63
CA VAL A 443 11.49 -28.44 -42.88
C VAL A 443 10.48 -28.43 -41.72
N LYS A 444 10.95 -28.39 -40.46
CA LYS A 444 10.06 -28.28 -39.29
C LYS A 444 9.30 -26.95 -39.24
N LEU A 445 9.95 -25.86 -39.64
CA LEU A 445 9.32 -24.54 -39.67
C LEU A 445 8.24 -24.47 -40.76
N GLU A 446 8.49 -25.03 -41.94
CA GLU A 446 7.50 -25.11 -43.02
C GLU A 446 6.29 -25.99 -42.64
N GLU A 447 6.53 -27.10 -41.94
CA GLU A 447 5.47 -27.98 -41.44
C GLU A 447 4.58 -27.28 -40.40
N LEU A 448 5.19 -26.59 -39.44
CA LEU A 448 4.47 -25.77 -38.45
C LEU A 448 3.67 -24.63 -39.10
N LEU A 449 4.23 -23.96 -40.10
CA LEU A 449 3.53 -22.90 -40.82
C LEU A 449 2.33 -23.42 -41.62
N ARG A 450 2.43 -24.64 -42.19
CA ARG A 450 1.28 -25.30 -42.84
C ARG A 450 0.20 -25.68 -41.84
N GLU A 451 0.58 -26.19 -40.68
CA GLU A 451 -0.36 -26.57 -39.63
C GLU A 451 -1.11 -25.36 -39.07
N VAL A 452 -0.40 -24.25 -38.81
CA VAL A 452 -1.02 -22.98 -38.39
C VAL A 452 -1.99 -22.46 -39.45
N LYS A 453 -1.66 -22.59 -40.74
CA LYS A 453 -2.57 -22.18 -41.82
C LYS A 453 -3.82 -23.06 -41.87
N SER A 454 -3.67 -24.37 -41.77
CA SER A 454 -4.79 -25.33 -41.73
C SER A 454 -5.75 -25.05 -40.57
N LEU A 455 -5.20 -24.78 -39.37
CA LEU A 455 -6.00 -24.45 -38.18
C LEU A 455 -6.77 -23.13 -38.35
N ARG A 456 -6.16 -22.11 -38.97
CA ARG A 456 -6.85 -20.84 -39.27
C ARG A 456 -8.01 -21.02 -40.26
N ASP A 457 -7.80 -21.86 -41.28
CA ASP A 457 -8.86 -22.16 -42.25
C ASP A 457 -10.02 -22.94 -41.61
N LEU A 458 -9.71 -23.87 -40.70
CA LEU A 458 -10.72 -24.63 -39.95
C LEU A 458 -11.55 -23.73 -39.04
N VAL A 459 -10.91 -22.81 -38.30
CA VAL A 459 -11.60 -21.83 -37.44
C VAL A 459 -12.53 -20.95 -38.27
N THR A 460 -12.06 -20.47 -39.42
CA THR A 460 -12.87 -19.65 -40.32
C THR A 460 -14.09 -20.41 -40.87
N LEU A 461 -13.94 -21.71 -41.13
CA LEU A 461 -15.05 -22.57 -41.56
C LEU A 461 -16.06 -22.81 -40.43
N GLN A 462 -15.58 -22.99 -39.20
CA GLN A 462 -16.43 -23.16 -38.02
C GLN A 462 -17.21 -21.90 -37.71
N ASP A 463 -16.60 -20.72 -37.79
CA ASP A 463 -17.28 -19.44 -37.59
C ASP A 463 -18.44 -19.27 -38.59
N ARG A 464 -18.20 -19.56 -39.87
CA ARG A 464 -19.25 -19.51 -40.90
C ARG A 464 -20.40 -20.50 -40.62
N ARG A 465 -20.08 -21.68 -40.08
CA ARG A 465 -21.09 -22.67 -39.71
C ARG A 465 -21.90 -22.21 -38.50
N ILE A 466 -21.26 -21.60 -37.51
CA ILE A 466 -21.91 -21.04 -36.33
C ILE A 466 -22.87 -19.94 -36.75
N THR A 467 -22.43 -18.97 -37.56
CA THR A 467 -23.31 -17.89 -38.06
C THR A 467 -24.52 -18.44 -38.82
N LYS A 468 -24.35 -19.48 -39.65
CA LYS A 468 -25.45 -20.09 -40.39
C LYS A 468 -26.44 -20.82 -39.48
N LEU A 469 -25.96 -21.44 -38.40
CA LEU A 469 -26.81 -22.08 -37.40
C LEU A 469 -27.57 -21.03 -36.57
N GLU A 470 -26.90 -19.94 -36.20
CA GLU A 470 -27.53 -18.80 -35.50
C GLU A 470 -28.65 -18.17 -36.34
N GLU A 471 -28.44 -17.99 -37.65
CA GLU A 471 -29.49 -17.52 -38.56
C GLU A 471 -30.67 -18.50 -38.69
N GLN A 472 -30.40 -19.81 -38.64
CA GLN A 472 -31.46 -20.83 -38.68
C GLN A 472 -32.27 -20.86 -37.38
N VAL A 473 -31.61 -20.73 -36.22
CA VAL A 473 -32.27 -20.63 -34.92
C VAL A 473 -33.13 -19.36 -34.84
N ALA A 474 -32.64 -18.23 -35.37
CA ALA A 474 -33.40 -16.98 -35.42
C ALA A 474 -34.67 -17.07 -36.28
N LYS A 475 -34.68 -17.92 -37.33
CA LYS A 475 -35.86 -18.15 -38.20
C LYS A 475 -36.90 -19.09 -37.60
N VAL A 476 -36.53 -19.91 -36.61
CA VAL A 476 -37.45 -20.84 -35.91
C VAL A 476 -38.08 -20.18 -34.67
N ALA A 477 -37.58 -19.01 -34.26
CA ALA A 477 -38.05 -18.26 -33.09
C ALA A 477 -39.17 -17.22 -33.37
N ILE A 478 -39.87 -17.32 -34.51
CA ILE A 478 -41.07 -16.52 -34.84
C ILE A 478 -42.30 -17.42 -34.89
#